data_AF-A0A8J2PUU2-F1
#
_entry.id   AF-A0A8J2PUU2-F1
#
_cell.length_a   1.000
_cell.length_b   1.000
_cell.length_c   1.000
_cell.angle_alpha   90.00
_cell.angle_beta   90.00
_cell.angle_gamma   90.00
#
_symmetry.space_group_name_H-M   'P 1'
#
loop_
_entity.id
_entity.type
_entity.pdbx_description
1 polymer ?
#
loop_
_entity_poly.entity_id
_entity_poly.type
_entity_poly.pdbx_seq_one_letter_code
_entity_poly.pdbx_strand_id
1 'polypeptide(L)'
;IALVELLASIDIAPQQIFGHSLGEFSCAYVDGCYNIEETLLNSWAILKACVDSNLPPGVMASVGLSWEDNETLWEGTFPACHNATDNMTVAGSPASIKELLEHLKETGIFARQINSLGFAFHSDLMKPAEAQMLENVRGLNLPTKTRSPKWISTSQSSDENNLLSGSYFVN
;
A
#
# COMPACT_ATOMS: atom_id res chain seq x y z
N ILE A 1 0.32 13.46 -7.70
CA ILE A 1 1.24 14.55 -8.13
C ILE A 1 0.49 15.66 -8.87
N ALA A 2 0.05 15.48 -10.13
CA ALA A 2 -0.57 16.57 -10.91
C ALA A 2 -1.76 17.28 -10.21
N LEU A 3 -2.62 16.53 -9.51
CA LEU A 3 -3.70 17.13 -8.71
C LEU A 3 -3.20 17.97 -7.54
N VAL A 4 -2.08 17.59 -6.92
CA VAL A 4 -1.45 18.37 -5.84
C VAL A 4 -0.86 19.65 -6.41
N GLU A 5 -0.18 19.57 -7.55
CA GLU A 5 0.34 20.75 -8.26
C GLU A 5 -0.77 21.72 -8.65
N LEU A 6 -1.92 21.20 -9.10
CA LEU A 6 -3.09 22.02 -9.38
C LEU A 6 -3.59 22.75 -8.13
N LEU A 7 -3.70 22.07 -6.99
CA LEU A 7 -4.07 22.71 -5.72
C LEU A 7 -3.04 23.76 -5.28
N ALA A 8 -1.75 23.46 -5.41
CA ALA A 8 -0.67 24.39 -5.09
C ALA A 8 -0.70 25.64 -5.99
N SER A 9 -1.08 25.51 -7.26
CA SER A 9 -1.20 26.63 -8.19
C SER A 9 -2.32 27.63 -7.86
N ILE A 10 -3.23 27.25 -6.96
CA ILE A 10 -4.26 28.13 -6.38
C ILE A 10 -4.03 28.36 -4.88
N ASP A 11 -2.76 28.28 -4.45
CA ASP A 11 -2.28 28.54 -3.09
C ASP A 11 -2.87 27.64 -2.00
N ILE A 12 -3.35 26.44 -2.37
CA ILE A 12 -3.80 25.42 -1.40
C ILE A 12 -2.62 24.51 -1.05
N ALA A 13 -2.17 24.58 0.20
CA ALA A 13 -1.13 23.73 0.75
C ALA A 13 -1.65 22.85 1.91
N PRO A 14 -1.25 21.57 1.99
CA PRO A 14 -1.68 20.69 3.06
C PRO A 14 -1.00 21.04 4.40
N GLN A 15 -1.77 20.97 5.48
CA GLN A 15 -1.24 21.04 6.85
C GLN A 15 -0.78 19.68 7.36
N GLN A 16 -1.39 18.61 6.86
CA GLN A 16 -1.12 17.21 7.18
C GLN A 16 -1.24 16.38 5.89
N ILE A 17 -0.47 15.31 5.80
CA ILE A 17 -0.38 14.44 4.64
C ILE A 17 -0.39 13.00 5.14
N PHE A 18 -1.24 12.17 4.54
CA PHE A 18 -1.23 10.73 4.72
C PHE A 18 -1.58 10.09 3.38
N GLY A 19 -0.98 8.93 3.12
CA GLY A 19 -1.21 8.16 1.90
C GLY A 19 -1.97 6.90 2.23
N HIS A 20 -2.66 6.32 1.25
CA HIS A 20 -3.15 4.96 1.38
C HIS A 20 -2.36 4.11 0.39
N SER A 21 -1.61 3.11 0.90
CA SER A 21 -0.84 2.20 0.05
C SER A 21 0.08 2.99 -0.90
N LEU A 22 -0.05 2.79 -2.22
CA LEU A 22 0.66 3.50 -3.27
C LEU A 22 0.57 5.04 -3.17
N GLY A 23 -0.44 5.57 -2.48
CA GLY A 23 -0.58 7.00 -2.19
C GLY A 23 0.63 7.60 -1.44
N GLU A 24 1.35 6.81 -0.64
CA GLU A 24 2.52 7.30 0.10
C GLU A 24 3.66 7.79 -0.81
N PHE A 25 3.76 7.30 -2.06
CA PHE A 25 4.70 7.86 -3.04
C PHE A 25 4.38 9.32 -3.34
N SER A 26 3.09 9.67 -3.45
CA SER A 26 2.68 11.06 -3.58
C SER A 26 2.96 11.84 -2.29
N CYS A 27 2.84 11.23 -1.11
CA CYS A 27 3.20 11.88 0.16
C CYS A 27 4.67 12.28 0.19
N ALA A 28 5.58 11.39 -0.23
CA ALA A 28 7.00 11.73 -0.34
C ALA A 28 7.26 12.91 -1.28
N TYR A 29 6.49 13.03 -2.36
CA TYR A 29 6.56 14.19 -3.24
C TYR A 29 6.06 15.47 -2.55
N VAL A 30 4.86 15.43 -1.97
CA VAL A 30 4.24 16.59 -1.31
C VAL A 30 5.05 17.07 -0.10
N ASP A 31 5.64 16.15 0.63
CA ASP A 31 6.51 16.43 1.79
C ASP A 31 7.88 17.02 1.38
N GLY A 32 8.20 17.01 0.08
CA GLY A 32 9.50 17.46 -0.45
C GLY A 32 10.64 16.44 -0.26
N CYS A 33 10.33 15.25 0.26
CA CYS A 33 11.30 14.17 0.39
C CYS A 33 11.79 13.69 -0.98
N TYR A 34 10.92 13.60 -1.97
CA TYR A 34 11.29 13.28 -3.36
C TYR A 34 10.79 14.32 -4.35
N ASN A 35 11.55 14.53 -5.41
CA ASN A 35 11.08 15.25 -6.58
C ASN A 35 10.19 14.34 -7.45
N ILE A 36 9.58 14.88 -8.50
CA ILE A 36 8.67 14.12 -9.37
C ILE A 36 9.33 12.90 -10.01
N GLU A 37 10.58 13.02 -10.47
CA GLU A 37 11.32 11.94 -11.12
C GLU A 37 11.66 10.84 -10.12
N GLU A 38 12.20 11.20 -8.96
CA GLU A 38 12.51 10.28 -7.86
C GLU A 38 11.27 9.50 -7.43
N THR A 39 10.12 10.18 -7.28
CA THR A 39 8.85 9.53 -6.92
C THR A 39 8.39 8.54 -7.99
N LEU A 40 8.41 8.95 -9.27
CA LEU A 40 7.94 8.11 -10.37
C LEU A 40 8.86 6.89 -10.56
N LEU A 41 10.18 7.09 -10.59
CA LEU A 41 11.16 6.02 -10.71
C LEU A 41 11.04 5.01 -9.56
N ASN A 42 10.89 5.48 -8.32
CA ASN A 42 10.76 4.58 -7.17
C ASN A 42 9.49 3.74 -7.26
N SER A 43 8.34 4.37 -7.54
CA SER A 43 7.06 3.66 -7.69
C SER A 43 7.11 2.64 -8.82
N TRP A 44 7.74 3.00 -9.95
CA TRP A 44 7.94 2.10 -11.07
C TRP A 44 8.85 0.93 -10.70
N ALA A 45 9.98 1.16 -10.03
CA ALA A 45 10.94 0.13 -9.65
C ALA A 45 10.32 -0.95 -8.75
N ILE A 46 9.49 -0.54 -7.79
CA ILE A 46 8.77 -1.46 -6.89
C ILE A 46 7.70 -2.24 -7.63
N LEU A 47 6.85 -1.57 -8.42
CA LEU A 47 5.80 -2.26 -9.19
C LEU A 47 6.38 -3.17 -10.27
N LYS A 48 7.52 -2.81 -10.86
CA LYS A 48 8.24 -3.63 -11.83
C LYS A 48 8.75 -4.92 -11.19
N ALA A 49 9.27 -4.85 -9.96
CA ALA A 49 9.66 -6.03 -9.21
C ALA A 49 8.47 -6.99 -9.00
N CYS A 50 7.28 -6.48 -8.63
CA CYS A 50 6.08 -7.33 -8.51
C CYS A 50 5.79 -8.13 -9.79
N VAL A 51 5.90 -7.48 -10.95
CA VAL A 51 5.65 -8.10 -12.25
C VAL A 51 6.72 -9.14 -12.60
N ASP A 52 7.98 -8.87 -12.27
CA ASP A 52 9.11 -9.73 -12.63
C ASP A 52 9.31 -10.92 -11.69
N SER A 53 8.79 -10.86 -10.47
CA SER A 53 9.02 -11.87 -9.43
C SER A 53 8.11 -13.10 -9.51
N ASN A 54 7.34 -13.27 -10.59
CA ASN A 54 6.45 -14.43 -10.82
C ASN A 54 5.62 -14.80 -9.57
N LEU A 55 4.98 -13.78 -8.99
CA LEU A 55 4.20 -13.93 -7.77
C LEU A 55 3.05 -14.92 -7.95
N PRO A 56 2.67 -15.65 -6.88
CA PRO A 56 1.46 -16.47 -6.92
C PRO A 56 0.23 -15.60 -7.25
N PRO A 57 -0.77 -16.15 -7.96
CA PRO A 57 -2.00 -15.41 -8.23
C PRO A 57 -2.63 -14.91 -6.92
N GLY A 58 -2.93 -13.62 -6.89
CA GLY A 58 -3.52 -12.96 -5.73
C GLY A 58 -4.70 -12.08 -6.10
N VAL A 59 -5.62 -11.90 -5.16
CA VAL A 59 -6.72 -10.95 -5.28
C VAL A 59 -6.92 -10.21 -3.96
N MET A 60 -7.62 -9.10 -4.02
CA MET A 60 -7.99 -8.30 -2.85
C MET A 60 -9.48 -8.01 -2.83
N ALA A 61 -10.04 -7.80 -1.65
CA ALA A 61 -11.43 -7.39 -1.48
C ALA A 61 -11.61 -6.43 -0.30
N SER A 62 -12.55 -5.49 -0.44
CA SER A 62 -13.03 -4.69 0.68
C SER A 62 -14.19 -5.41 1.35
N VAL A 63 -14.13 -5.54 2.68
CA VAL A 63 -15.11 -6.26 3.49
C VAL A 63 -15.57 -5.39 4.67
N GLY A 64 -16.84 -5.51 5.03
CA GLY A 64 -17.48 -4.81 6.14
C GLY A 64 -17.20 -5.48 7.48
N LEU A 65 -15.93 -5.66 7.80
CA LEU A 65 -15.45 -6.24 9.05
C LEU A 65 -14.51 -5.25 9.74
N SER A 66 -14.50 -5.25 11.07
CA SER A 66 -13.54 -4.45 11.85
C SER A 66 -12.15 -5.08 11.81
N TRP A 67 -11.10 -4.31 12.10
CA TRP A 67 -9.74 -4.85 12.10
C TRP A 67 -9.56 -5.96 13.15
N GLU A 68 -10.27 -5.88 14.26
CA GLU A 68 -10.26 -6.86 15.35
C GLU A 68 -10.88 -8.20 14.94
N ASP A 69 -11.75 -8.22 13.93
CA ASP A 69 -12.35 -9.45 13.40
C ASP A 69 -11.35 -10.28 12.56
N ASN A 70 -10.09 -9.85 12.43
CA ASN A 70 -9.10 -10.54 11.59
C ASN A 70 -8.85 -12.00 12.00
N GLU A 71 -9.04 -12.36 13.27
CA GLU A 71 -8.88 -13.75 13.76
C GLU A 71 -9.92 -14.70 13.17
N THR A 72 -11.02 -14.16 12.65
CA THR A 72 -12.10 -14.93 11.99
C THR A 72 -11.84 -15.15 10.50
N LEU A 73 -10.75 -14.58 9.96
CA LEU A 73 -10.40 -14.74 8.56
C LEU A 73 -9.98 -16.19 8.27
N TRP A 74 -10.35 -16.65 7.09
CA TRP A 74 -9.96 -17.95 6.60
C TRP A 74 -8.47 -18.08 6.37
N GLU A 75 -7.97 -19.31 6.49
CA GLU A 75 -6.59 -19.65 6.17
C GLU A 75 -6.22 -19.18 4.76
N GLY A 76 -5.06 -18.53 4.64
CA GLY A 76 -4.61 -17.94 3.38
C GLY A 76 -5.25 -16.60 3.02
N THR A 77 -6.01 -16.00 3.93
CA THR A 77 -6.48 -14.60 3.85
C THR A 77 -5.73 -13.73 4.84
N PHE A 78 -5.32 -12.55 4.41
CA PHE A 78 -4.53 -11.60 5.18
C PHE A 78 -5.28 -10.27 5.29
N PRO A 79 -5.37 -9.66 6.48
CA PRO A 79 -5.81 -8.28 6.61
C PRO A 79 -4.74 -7.38 5.98
N ALA A 80 -5.12 -6.59 4.98
CA ALA A 80 -4.22 -5.83 4.12
C ALA A 80 -4.30 -4.31 4.35
N CYS A 81 -5.51 -3.78 4.61
CA CYS A 81 -5.69 -2.35 4.90
C CYS A 81 -6.78 -2.13 5.94
N HIS A 82 -6.49 -1.37 7.00
CA HIS A 82 -7.51 -0.89 7.95
C HIS A 82 -8.08 0.42 7.40
N ASN A 83 -9.25 0.37 6.75
CA ASN A 83 -9.81 1.55 6.08
C ASN A 83 -10.76 2.35 6.99
N ALA A 84 -11.53 1.67 7.83
CA ALA A 84 -12.44 2.26 8.80
C ALA A 84 -12.68 1.28 9.96
N THR A 85 -13.36 1.74 11.01
CA THR A 85 -13.71 0.93 12.19
C THR A 85 -14.51 -0.34 11.85
N ASP A 86 -15.25 -0.32 10.74
CA ASP A 86 -16.11 -1.39 10.23
C ASP A 86 -15.74 -1.78 8.79
N ASN A 87 -14.54 -1.42 8.32
CA ASN A 87 -14.07 -1.78 6.99
C ASN A 87 -12.58 -2.09 6.95
N MET A 88 -12.27 -3.24 6.37
CA MET A 88 -10.90 -3.58 5.99
C MET A 88 -10.82 -4.06 4.54
N THR A 89 -9.63 -3.95 3.97
CA THR A 89 -9.27 -4.68 2.77
C THR A 89 -8.56 -5.96 3.19
N VAL A 90 -8.94 -7.08 2.59
CA VAL A 90 -8.29 -8.38 2.73
C VAL A 90 -7.60 -8.76 1.42
N ALA A 91 -6.55 -9.56 1.51
CA ALA A 91 -5.77 -10.04 0.38
C ALA A 91 -5.49 -11.54 0.54
N GLY A 92 -5.37 -12.28 -0.57
CA GLY A 92 -5.11 -13.71 -0.51
C GLY A 92 -5.19 -14.39 -1.86
N SER A 93 -5.19 -15.72 -1.84
CA SER A 93 -5.39 -16.51 -3.06
C SER A 93 -6.80 -16.31 -3.64
N PRO A 94 -7.01 -16.48 -4.96
CA PRO A 94 -8.33 -16.43 -5.57
C PRO A 94 -9.36 -17.37 -4.92
N ALA A 95 -8.92 -18.56 -4.48
CA ALA A 95 -9.79 -19.53 -3.83
C ALA A 95 -10.20 -19.05 -2.42
N SER A 96 -9.22 -18.70 -1.58
CA SER A 96 -9.46 -18.23 -0.20
C SER A 96 -10.35 -16.99 -0.16
N ILE A 97 -10.09 -16.00 -1.04
CA ILE A 97 -10.90 -14.78 -1.09
C ILE A 97 -12.29 -15.07 -1.65
N LYS A 98 -12.44 -15.98 -2.63
CA LYS A 98 -13.77 -16.35 -3.13
C LYS A 98 -14.63 -16.95 -2.02
N GLU A 99 -14.07 -17.91 -1.27
CA GLU A 99 -14.75 -18.49 -0.10
C GLU A 99 -15.12 -17.38 0.89
N LEU A 100 -14.18 -16.46 1.20
CA LEU A 100 -14.42 -15.25 2.00
C LEU A 100 -15.67 -14.49 1.60
N LEU A 101 -15.72 -14.11 0.34
CA LEU A 101 -16.80 -13.29 -0.19
C LEU A 101 -18.14 -14.03 -0.20
N GLU A 102 -18.15 -15.33 -0.45
CA GLU A 102 -19.37 -16.13 -0.49
C GLU A 102 -20.03 -16.19 0.90
N HIS A 103 -19.28 -16.48 1.96
CA HIS A 103 -19.83 -16.53 3.31
C HIS A 103 -20.22 -15.16 3.87
N LEU A 104 -19.42 -14.12 3.63
CA LEU A 104 -19.80 -12.76 4.05
C LEU A 104 -21.10 -12.33 3.37
N LYS A 105 -21.26 -12.68 2.10
CA LYS A 105 -22.51 -12.42 1.38
C LYS A 105 -23.69 -13.20 1.95
N GLU A 106 -23.51 -14.47 2.32
CA GLU A 106 -24.56 -15.29 2.95
C GLU A 106 -24.98 -14.76 4.33
N THR A 107 -24.05 -14.17 5.06
CA THR A 107 -24.29 -13.55 6.38
C THR A 107 -24.76 -12.10 6.28
N GLY A 108 -24.91 -11.55 5.07
CA GLY A 108 -25.39 -10.17 4.85
C GLY A 108 -24.34 -9.09 5.09
N ILE A 109 -23.07 -9.46 5.22
CA ILE A 109 -21.94 -8.54 5.41
C ILE A 109 -21.46 -8.03 4.04
N PHE A 110 -21.11 -6.74 3.98
CA PHE A 110 -20.57 -6.13 2.78
C PHE A 110 -19.27 -6.83 2.36
N ALA A 111 -19.18 -7.21 1.08
CA ALA A 111 -17.99 -7.85 0.55
C ALA A 111 -17.87 -7.57 -0.95
N ARG A 112 -16.77 -6.95 -1.38
CA ARG A 112 -16.55 -6.58 -2.79
C ARG A 112 -15.09 -6.78 -3.18
N GLN A 113 -14.85 -7.62 -4.18
CA GLN A 113 -13.54 -7.72 -4.80
C GLN A 113 -13.11 -6.40 -5.45
N ILE A 114 -11.84 -6.03 -5.28
CA ILE A 114 -11.23 -4.85 -5.88
C ILE A 114 -10.21 -5.27 -6.95
N ASN A 115 -9.99 -4.41 -7.94
CA ASN A 115 -9.01 -4.70 -8.98
C ASN A 115 -7.59 -4.50 -8.43
N SER A 116 -6.87 -5.61 -8.23
CA SER A 116 -5.49 -5.63 -7.75
C SER A 116 -4.50 -6.14 -8.81
N LEU A 117 -4.91 -6.18 -10.08
CA LEU A 117 -4.07 -6.63 -11.21
C LEU A 117 -3.50 -8.06 -11.04
N GLY A 118 -4.18 -8.91 -10.28
CA GLY A 118 -3.74 -10.28 -10.03
C GLY A 118 -2.73 -10.42 -8.88
N PHE A 119 -2.51 -9.35 -8.10
CA PHE A 119 -1.64 -9.36 -6.92
C PHE A 119 -2.45 -9.29 -5.62
N ALA A 120 -1.87 -9.83 -4.55
CA ALA A 120 -2.37 -9.72 -3.18
C ALA A 120 -1.47 -8.76 -2.39
N PHE A 121 -1.56 -7.46 -2.70
CA PHE A 121 -0.73 -6.44 -2.05
C PHE A 121 -0.93 -6.41 -0.52
N HIS A 122 0.09 -5.99 0.22
CA HIS A 122 0.10 -5.94 1.69
C HIS A 122 -0.19 -7.29 2.35
N SER A 123 0.32 -8.37 1.76
CA SER A 123 0.20 -9.73 2.29
C SER A 123 1.49 -10.51 2.15
N ASP A 124 1.56 -11.65 2.83
CA ASP A 124 2.68 -12.58 2.74
C ASP A 124 2.92 -13.12 1.32
N LEU A 125 1.92 -13.07 0.43
CA LEU A 125 2.08 -13.45 -0.97
C LEU A 125 3.03 -12.51 -1.73
N MET A 126 3.34 -11.32 -1.19
CA MET A 126 4.29 -10.37 -1.78
C MET A 126 5.75 -10.65 -1.41
N LYS A 127 6.02 -11.45 -0.37
CA LYS A 127 7.38 -11.76 0.12
C LYS A 127 8.35 -12.20 -0.98
N PRO A 128 7.97 -13.03 -1.99
CA PRO A 128 8.89 -13.41 -3.05
C PRO A 128 9.42 -12.24 -3.90
N ALA A 129 8.72 -11.10 -3.93
CA ALA A 129 9.16 -9.90 -4.65
C ALA A 129 10.07 -8.98 -3.83
N GLU A 130 10.15 -9.16 -2.51
CA GLU A 130 10.85 -8.24 -1.60
C GLU A 130 12.32 -8.03 -1.99
N ALA A 131 13.04 -9.12 -2.27
CA ALA A 131 14.45 -9.05 -2.67
C ALA A 131 14.65 -8.27 -3.98
N GLN A 132 13.77 -8.48 -4.97
CA GLN A 132 13.83 -7.77 -6.26
C GLN A 132 13.43 -6.30 -6.11
N MET A 133 12.46 -5.98 -5.24
CA MET A 133 12.10 -4.60 -4.93
C MET A 133 13.29 -3.86 -4.33
N LEU A 134 13.95 -4.44 -3.33
CA LEU A 134 15.13 -3.85 -2.69
C LEU A 134 16.28 -3.65 -3.68
N GLU A 135 16.52 -4.61 -4.58
CA GLU A 135 17.52 -4.50 -5.62
C GLU A 135 17.22 -3.36 -6.60
N ASN A 136 16.00 -3.33 -7.16
CA ASN A 136 15.59 -2.31 -8.12
C ASN A 136 15.71 -0.91 -7.52
N VAL A 137 15.25 -0.73 -6.29
CA VAL A 137 15.29 0.55 -5.59
C VAL A 137 16.70 0.97 -5.24
N ARG A 138 17.57 0.03 -4.83
CA ARG A 138 19.01 0.32 -4.61
C ARG A 138 19.67 0.83 -5.89
N GLY A 139 19.31 0.27 -7.05
CA GLY A 139 19.80 0.71 -8.35
C GLY A 139 19.48 2.17 -8.71
N LEU A 140 18.43 2.76 -8.10
CA LEU A 140 18.04 4.14 -8.34
C LEU A 140 18.92 5.16 -7.59
N ASN A 141 19.66 4.75 -6.56
CA ASN A 141 20.49 5.63 -5.72
C ASN A 141 19.74 6.87 -5.18
N LEU A 142 18.49 6.69 -4.76
CA LEU A 142 17.67 7.76 -4.22
C LEU A 142 18.28 8.32 -2.93
N PRO A 143 18.19 9.65 -2.69
CA PRO A 143 18.66 10.22 -1.45
C PRO A 143 17.84 9.73 -0.26
N THR A 144 18.48 9.56 0.89
CA THR A 144 17.77 9.43 2.16
C THR A 144 17.43 10.83 2.66
N LYS A 145 16.16 11.11 2.90
CA LYS A 145 15.70 12.39 3.48
C LYS A 145 14.92 12.16 4.76
N THR A 146 14.67 13.22 5.51
CA THR A 146 13.88 13.18 6.74
C THR A 146 12.47 13.64 6.43
N ARG A 147 11.48 12.80 6.70
CA ARG A 147 10.05 13.11 6.60
C ARG A 147 9.70 14.23 7.57
N SER A 148 8.89 15.18 7.13
CA SER A 148 8.42 16.23 8.02
C SER A 148 7.35 15.71 8.99
N PRO A 149 7.13 16.38 10.15
CA PRO A 149 6.04 16.03 11.07
C PRO A 149 4.62 16.20 10.48
N LYS A 150 4.48 16.74 9.26
CA LYS A 150 3.20 16.83 8.57
C LYS A 150 2.79 15.50 7.94
N TRP A 151 3.75 14.62 7.67
CA TRP A 151 3.47 13.33 7.07
C TRP A 151 3.26 12.28 8.14
N ILE A 152 2.01 11.82 8.26
CA ILE A 152 1.63 10.68 9.08
C ILE A 152 1.78 9.41 8.23
N SER A 153 2.72 8.55 8.62
CA SER A 153 2.95 7.26 7.96
C SER A 153 1.75 6.34 8.10
N THR A 154 1.44 5.60 7.04
CA THR A 154 0.44 4.51 7.10
C THR A 154 1.04 3.12 6.93
N SER A 155 2.36 3.03 6.72
CA SER A 155 3.10 1.77 6.56
C SER A 155 3.97 1.43 7.76
N GLN A 156 4.24 2.38 8.66
CA GLN A 156 5.05 2.16 9.86
C GLN A 156 4.27 2.58 11.11
N SER A 157 4.32 1.73 12.14
CA SER A 157 3.56 1.91 13.39
C SER A 157 4.18 2.92 14.35
N SER A 158 5.42 3.35 14.13
CA SER A 158 6.07 4.38 14.94
C SER A 158 6.78 5.43 14.09
N ASP A 159 6.65 6.69 14.51
CA ASP A 159 7.41 7.81 13.95
C ASP A 159 8.86 7.85 14.48
N GLU A 160 9.31 6.82 15.21
CA GLU A 160 10.66 6.75 15.79
C GLU A 160 11.76 6.77 14.71
N ASN A 161 11.43 6.35 13.48
CA ASN A 161 12.29 6.52 12.31
C ASN A 161 11.60 7.37 11.24
N ASN A 162 11.88 8.67 11.25
CA ASN A 162 11.37 9.60 10.25
C ASN A 162 12.23 9.64 8.96
N LEU A 163 13.14 8.70 8.74
CA LEU A 163 13.92 8.66 7.50
C LEU A 163 13.12 8.03 6.35
N LEU A 164 13.13 8.70 5.20
CA LEU A 164 12.68 8.18 3.93
C LEU A 164 13.89 7.79 3.07
N SER A 165 14.10 6.49 2.92
CA SER A 165 14.92 5.92 1.84
C SER A 165 14.00 5.30 0.79
N GLY A 166 14.55 4.90 -0.36
CA GLY A 166 13.75 4.20 -1.36
C GLY A 166 13.14 2.90 -0.78
N SER A 167 13.86 2.21 0.11
CA SER A 167 13.41 0.97 0.74
C SER A 167 12.25 1.15 1.72
N TYR A 168 11.92 2.38 2.14
CA TYR A 168 10.73 2.67 2.94
C TYR A 168 9.47 2.06 2.34
N PHE A 169 9.37 2.06 1.01
CA PHE A 169 8.19 1.60 0.27
C PHE A 169 8.16 0.08 0.01
N VAL A 170 9.15 -0.66 0.53
CA VAL A 170 9.21 -2.13 0.46
C VAL A 170 8.72 -2.77 1.77
N ASN A 171 8.77 -2.02 2.87
CA ASN A 171 8.36 -2.46 4.20
C ASN A 171 6.89 -2.89 4.29
#